data_AF-A0A1V4VJ12-F1
#
_entry.id   AF-A0A1V4VJ12-F1
#
_cell.length_a   1.000
_cell.length_b   1.000
_cell.length_c   1.000
_cell.angle_alpha   90.00
_cell.angle_beta   90.00
_cell.angle_gamma   90.00
#
_symmetry.space_group_name_H-M   'P 1'
#
loop_
_entity.id
_entity.type
_entity.pdbx_description
1 polymer ?
#
loop_
_entity_poly.entity_id
_entity_poly.type
_entity_poly.pdbx_seq_one_letter_code
_entity_poly.pdbx_strand_id
1 'polypeptide(L)'
;MSAKQEDVMGGMTGDCYPNPQNILGMLAKGEQQEVALYSRIAQAVPSEELRRIILYMACKEQRMTEKLSLLSQCFGVMPAASPVGTMPYSAGEQEEKK
;
A
#
# COMPACT_ATOMS: atom_id res chain seq x y z
N MET A 1 -37.50 6.63 -6.63
CA MET A 1 -36.87 6.47 -5.30
C MET A 1 -35.90 5.31 -5.39
N SER A 2 -34.64 5.59 -5.04
CA SER A 2 -33.57 4.71 -4.52
C SER A 2 -33.55 3.23 -4.95
N ALA A 3 -32.56 2.88 -5.78
CA ALA A 3 -31.88 1.59 -5.66
C ALA A 3 -30.50 1.88 -5.06
N LYS A 4 -30.28 1.24 -3.92
CA LYS A 4 -29.31 1.60 -2.91
C LYS A 4 -27.87 1.40 -3.38
N GLN A 5 -27.07 2.40 -3.03
CA GLN A 5 -25.64 2.28 -2.79
C GLN A 5 -25.43 1.35 -1.58
N GLU A 6 -25.52 0.04 -1.79
CA GLU A 6 -25.13 -0.96 -0.79
C GLU A 6 -23.63 -1.25 -0.97
N ASP A 7 -22.85 -0.43 -0.26
CA ASP A 7 -21.81 -0.90 0.65
C ASP A 7 -20.95 -2.10 0.18
N VAL A 8 -20.05 -1.85 -0.77
CA VAL A 8 -18.98 -2.78 -1.19
C VAL A 8 -17.80 -2.74 -0.20
N MET A 9 -18.05 -2.46 1.09
CA MET A 9 -17.02 -2.33 2.13
C MET A 9 -17.33 -3.13 3.41
N GLY A 10 -18.19 -4.16 3.33
CA GLY A 10 -18.68 -4.84 4.54
C GLY A 10 -18.80 -6.36 4.47
N GLY A 11 -18.06 -7.05 3.59
CA GLY A 11 -18.31 -8.47 3.30
C GLY A 11 -17.07 -9.36 3.19
N MET A 12 -16.20 -9.40 4.20
CA MET A 12 -15.25 -10.50 4.38
C MET A 12 -15.39 -11.08 5.79
N THR A 13 -16.51 -11.74 6.02
CA THR A 13 -16.66 -12.73 7.09
C THR A 13 -15.90 -14.00 6.71
N GLY A 14 -14.80 -14.26 7.42
CA GLY A 14 -14.02 -15.49 7.30
C GLY A 14 -12.54 -15.22 7.57
N ASP A 15 -12.04 -15.71 8.71
CA ASP A 15 -10.69 -15.52 9.25
C ASP A 15 -9.56 -15.86 8.28
N CYS A 16 -9.23 -14.92 7.39
CA CYS A 16 -7.99 -14.87 6.64
C CYS A 16 -7.61 -13.41 6.49
N TYR A 17 -6.79 -12.90 7.42
CA TYR A 17 -6.07 -11.65 7.18
C TYR A 17 -5.33 -11.80 5.85
N PRO A 18 -5.57 -10.93 4.85
CA PRO A 18 -4.93 -11.05 3.56
C PRO A 18 -3.41 -11.04 3.77
N ASN A 19 -2.72 -12.04 3.17
CA ASN A 19 -1.27 -12.16 3.30
C ASN A 19 -0.63 -10.79 2.98
N PRO A 20 0.14 -10.19 3.91
CA PRO A 20 0.78 -8.89 3.70
C PRO A 20 1.58 -8.82 2.40
N GLN A 21 2.20 -9.93 2.00
CA GLN A 21 2.93 -10.03 0.73
C GLN A 21 2.02 -9.85 -0.49
N ASN A 22 0.79 -10.38 -0.44
CA ASN A 22 -0.19 -10.21 -1.52
C ASN A 22 -0.67 -8.76 -1.58
N ILE A 23 -0.95 -8.12 -0.44
CA ILE A 23 -1.34 -6.71 -0.39
C ILE A 23 -0.24 -5.83 -0.97
N LEU A 24 1.00 -6.01 -0.53
CA LEU A 24 2.15 -5.26 -1.02
C LEU A 24 2.39 -5.50 -2.52
N GLY A 25 2.19 -6.74 -2.99
CA GLY A 25 2.27 -7.08 -4.42
C GLY A 25 1.20 -6.38 -5.26
N MET A 26 -0.04 -6.30 -4.77
CA MET A 26 -1.11 -5.55 -5.44
C MET A 26 -0.81 -4.06 -5.50
N LEU A 27 -0.34 -3.47 -4.40
CA LEU A 27 0.04 -2.06 -4.36
C LEU A 27 1.20 -1.78 -5.33
N ALA A 28 2.27 -2.58 -5.30
CA ALA A 28 3.42 -2.40 -6.19
C ALA A 28 3.03 -2.51 -7.67
N LYS A 29 2.08 -3.39 -8.01
CA LYS A 29 1.54 -3.48 -9.37
C LYS A 29 0.77 -2.21 -9.77
N GLY A 30 0.00 -1.62 -8.85
CA GLY A 30 -0.68 -0.35 -9.07
C GLY A 30 0.32 0.77 -9.39
N GLU A 31 1.35 0.92 -8.55
CA GLU A 31 2.42 1.92 -8.76
C GLU A 31 3.10 1.75 -10.12
N GLN A 32 3.42 0.51 -10.52
CA GLN A 32 4.01 0.22 -11.84
C GLN A 32 3.10 0.62 -13.01
N GLN A 33 1.78 0.45 -12.87
CA GLN A 33 0.82 0.88 -13.88
C GLN A 33 0.79 2.40 -14.01
N GLU A 34 0.88 3.12 -12.88
CA GLU A 34 0.95 4.59 -12.88
C GLU A 34 2.23 5.11 -13.52
N VAL A 35 3.38 4.48 -13.28
CA VAL A 35 4.65 4.80 -13.97
C VAL A 35 4.47 4.72 -15.49
N ALA A 36 3.88 3.62 -15.97
CA ALA A 36 3.66 3.41 -17.40
C ALA A 36 2.66 4.44 -17.98
N LEU A 37 1.61 4.77 -17.22
CA LEU A 37 0.61 5.75 -17.61
C LEU A 37 1.22 7.16 -17.70
N TYR A 38 1.90 7.62 -16.65
CA TYR A 38 2.54 8.94 -16.64
C TYR A 38 3.59 9.07 -17.74
N SER A 39 4.36 8.02 -18.00
CA SER A 39 5.33 8.01 -19.12
C SER A 39 4.65 8.20 -20.48
N ARG A 40 3.50 7.56 -20.72
CA ARG A 40 2.72 7.72 -21.96
C ARG A 40 2.12 9.11 -22.08
N ILE A 41 1.57 9.65 -20.97
CA ILE A 41 1.02 11.01 -20.97
C ILE A 41 2.13 12.03 -21.27
N ALA A 42 3.32 11.89 -20.66
CA ALA A 42 4.45 12.79 -20.90
C ALA A 42 4.88 12.83 -22.38
N GLN A 43 4.75 11.71 -23.12
CA GLN A 43 5.03 11.65 -24.55
C GLN A 43 3.98 12.40 -25.41
N ALA A 44 2.74 12.47 -24.94
CA ALA A 44 1.63 13.10 -25.67
C ALA A 44 1.47 14.59 -25.38
N VAL A 45 2.10 15.11 -24.31
CA VAL A 45 1.93 16.49 -23.88
C VAL A 45 2.84 17.44 -24.68
N PRO A 46 2.30 18.53 -25.26
CA PRO A 46 3.10 19.48 -26.05
C PRO A 46 3.92 20.45 -25.19
N SER A 47 3.48 20.75 -23.97
CA SER A 47 4.19 21.63 -23.03
C SER A 47 5.37 20.92 -22.36
N GLU A 48 6.54 21.53 -22.45
CA GLU A 48 7.77 21.02 -21.82
C GLU A 48 7.70 21.06 -20.29
N GLU A 49 7.18 22.15 -19.72
CA GLU A 49 7.01 22.28 -18.27
C GLU A 49 6.07 21.20 -17.72
N LEU A 50 4.93 20.99 -18.38
CA LEU A 50 3.97 19.96 -17.97
C LEU A 50 4.55 18.55 -18.14
N ARG A 51 5.31 18.30 -19.20
CA ARG A 51 6.04 17.05 -19.41
C ARG A 51 6.98 16.76 -18.24
N ARG A 52 7.75 17.74 -17.78
CA ARG A 52 8.67 17.59 -16.63
C ARG A 52 7.94 17.25 -15.34
N ILE A 53 6.80 17.91 -15.09
CA ILE A 53 5.96 17.61 -13.91
C ILE A 53 5.47 16.17 -13.95
N ILE A 54 4.97 15.71 -15.09
CA ILE A 54 4.45 14.35 -15.25
C ILE A 54 5.57 13.30 -15.13
N LEU A 55 6.75 13.56 -15.71
CA LEU A 55 7.90 12.68 -15.55
C LEU A 55 8.38 12.61 -14.10
N TYR A 56 8.30 13.73 -13.35
CA TYR A 56 8.59 13.72 -11.93
C TYR A 56 7.60 12.84 -11.15
N MET A 57 6.31 12.86 -11.50
CA MET A 57 5.31 11.96 -10.92
C MET A 57 5.64 10.49 -11.23
N ALA A 58 5.99 10.16 -12.48
CA ALA A 58 6.43 8.81 -12.85
C ALA A 58 7.63 8.34 -12.01
N CYS A 59 8.62 9.21 -11.79
CA CYS A 59 9.77 8.90 -10.93
C CYS A 59 9.35 8.64 -9.47
N LYS A 60 8.31 9.31 -8.96
CA LYS A 60 7.82 9.14 -7.60
C LYS A 60 7.18 7.76 -7.42
N GLU A 61 6.33 7.34 -8.35
CA GLU A 61 5.68 6.02 -8.28
C GLU A 61 6.67 4.87 -8.51
N GLN A 62 7.71 5.11 -9.31
CA GLN A 62 8.82 4.16 -9.43
C GLN A 62 9.52 3.94 -8.09
N ARG A 63 9.86 5.01 -7.35
CA ARG A 63 10.45 4.88 -6.01
C ARG A 63 9.50 4.22 -5.01
N MET A 64 8.19 4.43 -5.16
CA MET A 64 7.20 3.75 -4.31
C MET A 64 7.18 2.24 -4.59
N THR A 65 7.20 1.85 -5.86
CA THR A 65 7.33 0.45 -6.28
C THR A 65 8.55 -0.22 -5.66
N GLU A 66 9.70 0.45 -5.67
CA GLU A 66 10.94 -0.06 -5.05
C GLU A 66 10.79 -0.25 -3.53
N LYS A 67 10.19 0.72 -2.84
CA LYS A 67 9.93 0.63 -1.39
C LYS A 67 8.98 -0.52 -1.06
N LEU A 68 7.90 -0.68 -1.81
CA LEU A 68 6.95 -1.78 -1.62
C LEU A 68 7.60 -3.14 -1.90
N SER A 69 8.50 -3.20 -2.88
CA SER A 69 9.28 -4.41 -3.18
C SER A 69 10.24 -4.77 -2.05
N LEU A 70 10.91 -3.79 -1.46
CA LEU A 70 11.76 -3.99 -0.28
C LEU A 70 10.95 -4.44 0.93
N LEU A 71 9.81 -3.79 1.20
CA LEU A 71 8.91 -4.18 2.29
C LEU A 71 8.37 -5.60 2.10
N SER A 72 8.02 -5.99 0.87
CA SER A 72 7.51 -7.32 0.56
C SER A 72 8.54 -8.42 0.90
N GLN A 73 9.83 -8.16 0.71
CA GLN A 73 10.89 -9.09 1.08
C GLN A 73 10.95 -9.32 2.60
N CYS A 74 10.63 -8.32 3.43
CA CYS A 74 10.58 -8.49 4.89
C CYS A 74 9.51 -9.51 5.32
N PHE A 75 8.42 -9.64 4.57
CA PHE A 75 7.36 -10.61 4.85
C PHE A 75 7.61 -11.99 4.25
N GLY A 76 8.40 -12.10 3.17
CA GLY A 76 8.75 -13.37 2.54
C GLY A 76 9.92 -14.13 3.21
N VAL A 77 10.70 -13.45 4.06
CA VAL A 77 11.94 -14.00 4.67
C VAL A 77 11.75 -14.43 6.13
N MET A 78 10.62 -14.10 6.79
CA MET A 78 10.39 -14.58 8.15
C MET A 78 10.10 -16.10 8.14
N PRO A 79 10.93 -16.94 8.80
CA PRO A 79 10.49 -18.28 9.13
C PRO A 79 9.21 -18.15 9.96
N ALA A 80 8.22 -18.99 9.68
CA ALA A 80 6.97 -19.02 10.43
C ALA A 80 7.29 -19.06 11.93
N ALA A 81 7.18 -17.91 12.59
CA ALA A 81 7.32 -17.86 14.03
C ALA A 81 6.19 -18.71 14.58
N SER A 82 6.54 -19.74 15.36
CA SER A 82 5.58 -20.44 16.20
C SER A 82 4.69 -19.41 16.89
N PRO A 83 3.38 -19.67 17.09
CA PRO A 83 2.49 -18.70 17.70
C PRO A 83 2.98 -18.41 19.12
N VAL A 84 3.78 -17.34 19.26
CA VAL A 84 4.19 -16.82 20.56
C VAL A 84 2.94 -16.19 21.11
N GLY A 85 2.42 -16.83 22.16
CA GLY A 85 1.21 -16.43 22.85
C GLY A 85 1.15 -14.93 23.05
N THR A 86 -0.04 -14.40 22.82
CA THR A 86 -0.53 -13.08 23.17
C THR A 86 0.31 -12.43 24.26
N MET A 87 1.22 -11.52 23.88
CA MET A 87 1.84 -10.63 24.85
C MET A 87 0.88 -9.45 25.02
N PRO A 88 0.22 -9.30 26.18
CA PRO A 88 -0.67 -8.17 26.40
C PRO A 88 0.17 -6.89 26.40
N TYR A 89 -0.30 -5.92 25.63
CA TYR A 89 0.21 -4.56 25.65
C TYR A 89 -0.10 -3.97 27.04
N SER A 90 0.89 -3.93 27.92
CA SER A 90 0.80 -3.15 29.17
C SER A 90 1.04 -1.69 28.83
N ALA A 91 -0.05 -0.93 28.67
CA ALA A 91 0.00 0.52 28.72
C ALA A 91 0.48 0.92 30.13
N GLY A 92 1.66 1.52 30.21
CA GLY A 92 2.22 2.03 31.45
C GLY A 92 1.28 3.06 32.06
N GLU A 93 0.94 2.83 33.33
CA GLU A 93 0.18 3.72 34.20
C GLU A 93 0.85 5.09 34.24
N GLN A 94 0.15 6.15 33.82
CA GLN A 94 0.50 7.51 34.24
C GLN A 94 0.04 7.66 35.69
N GLU A 95 1.00 7.67 36.61
CA GLU A 95 0.81 8.14 37.99
C GLU A 95 0.33 9.61 37.94
N GLU A 96 -0.97 9.84 38.18
CA GLU A 96 -1.43 11.10 38.75
C GLU A 96 -0.89 11.21 40.17
N LYS A 97 0.07 12.12 40.38
CA LYS A 97 0.35 12.68 41.71
C LYS A 97 0.05 14.19 41.70
N LYS A 98 -1.15 14.44 42.21
CA LYS A 98 -1.69 15.59 42.95
C LYS A 98 -0.73 16.69 43.35
#